data_AF-A0A3C0PH17-F1
#
_entry.id   AF-A0A3C0PH17-F1
#
_cell.length_a   1.000
_cell.length_b   1.000
_cell.length_c   1.000
_cell.angle_alpha   90.00
_cell.angle_beta   90.00
_cell.angle_gamma   90.00
#
_symmetry.space_group_name_H-M   'P 1'
#
loop_
_entity.id
_entity.type
_entity.pdbx_description
1 polymer ?
#
loop_
_entity_poly.entity_id
_entity_poly.type
_entity_poly.pdbx_seq_one_letter_code
_entity_poly.pdbx_strand_id
1 'polypeptide(L)'
;MKRLLTRISVYILSAIMLNAAISSAAIRIVAALPDLGSIASYIGGNKVEVSVIAKANSNPHSVEVFPSYMAKVSRAAIYLKSGLGLDQWSDAIIDGSRNGKILTVDCSNGVSVLEKPVKVDASMGDVHPYGNPHYWLDPKNGIIAAGNITEALKKADPSNSAFYDGNFLKFKAECDRMLAVWTEKMKPFDNKKIISYHSSWAYFAGVFHLQIVEHIEPFPGIPPTG
;
A
#
# COMPACT_ATOMS: atom_id res chain seq x y z
N MET A 1 27.58 6.74 60.12
CA MET A 1 27.30 5.64 59.15
C MET A 1 25.84 5.60 58.66
N LYS A 2 24.81 5.72 59.52
CA LYS A 2 23.39 5.69 59.09
C LYS A 2 22.97 6.81 58.11
N ARG A 3 23.53 8.02 58.20
CA ARG A 3 23.22 9.16 57.29
C ARG A 3 23.86 9.08 55.90
N LEU A 4 24.91 8.27 55.73
CA LEU A 4 25.58 8.09 54.43
C LEU A 4 24.85 7.05 53.56
N LEU A 5 24.26 6.03 54.20
CA LEU A 5 23.45 4.99 53.56
C LEU A 5 22.12 5.55 53.04
N THR A 6 21.51 6.53 53.71
CA THR A 6 20.24 7.15 53.26
C THR A 6 20.41 7.99 52.00
N ARG A 7 21.59 8.59 51.77
CA ARG A 7 21.85 9.40 50.57
C ARG A 7 22.11 8.55 49.33
N ILE A 8 22.75 7.39 49.48
CA ILE A 8 23.00 6.46 48.36
C ILE A 8 21.69 5.79 47.90
N SER A 9 20.76 5.48 48.81
CA SER A 9 19.44 4.94 48.44
C SER A 9 18.57 5.92 47.64
N VAL A 10 18.74 7.23 47.81
CA VAL A 10 17.98 8.23 47.02
C VAL A 10 18.51 8.33 45.58
N TYR A 11 19.83 8.21 45.37
CA TYR A 11 20.41 8.25 44.01
C TYR A 11 20.13 6.99 43.18
N ILE A 12 20.06 5.82 43.81
CA ILE A 12 19.72 4.56 43.13
C ILE A 12 18.24 4.52 42.75
N LEU A 13 17.35 5.11 43.55
CA LEU A 13 15.92 5.19 43.23
C LEU A 13 15.62 6.20 42.11
N SER A 14 16.40 7.29 42.00
CA SER A 14 16.28 8.25 40.89
C SER A 14 16.86 7.74 39.56
N ALA A 15 17.79 6.78 39.58
CA ALA A 15 18.38 6.21 38.37
C ALA A 15 17.51 5.12 37.71
N ILE A 16 16.57 4.52 38.46
CA ILE A 16 15.68 3.46 37.95
C ILE A 16 14.45 4.02 37.21
N MET A 17 14.08 5.29 37.44
CA MET A 17 12.87 5.89 36.85
C MET A 17 13.07 6.49 35.45
N LEU A 18 14.27 6.44 34.86
CA LEU A 18 14.54 7.03 33.53
C LEU A 18 14.61 6.02 32.38
N ASN A 19 14.22 4.75 32.61
CA ASN A 19 14.09 3.72 31.58
C ASN A 19 12.67 3.13 31.52
N ALA A 20 11.66 3.94 31.80
CA ALA A 20 10.36 3.67 31.21
C ALA A 20 10.52 3.90 29.70
N ALA A 21 10.90 2.84 28.98
CA ALA A 21 10.75 2.81 27.53
C ALA A 21 9.31 3.21 27.26
N ILE A 22 9.10 4.42 26.75
CA ILE A 22 7.79 4.88 26.31
C ILE A 22 7.46 3.94 25.16
N SER A 23 6.72 2.89 25.47
CA SER A 23 6.15 1.99 24.48
C SER A 23 5.12 2.82 23.72
N SER A 24 5.57 3.49 22.67
CA SER A 24 4.68 4.19 21.75
C SER A 24 3.73 3.15 21.17
N ALA A 25 2.43 3.37 21.32
CA ALA A 25 1.43 2.47 20.76
C ALA A 25 1.62 2.38 19.24
N ALA A 26 1.58 1.16 18.70
CA ALA A 26 1.74 0.94 17.27
C ALA A 26 0.70 1.73 16.46
N ILE A 27 1.14 2.33 15.36
CA ILE A 27 0.26 3.04 14.44
C ILE A 27 -0.65 2.04 13.75
N ARG A 28 -1.96 2.22 13.87
CA ARG A 28 -2.93 1.40 13.16
C ARG A 28 -3.11 1.89 11.73
N ILE A 29 -2.91 0.99 10.78
CA ILE A 29 -3.04 1.24 9.34
C ILE A 29 -4.10 0.30 8.81
N VAL A 30 -5.00 0.85 7.99
CA VAL A 30 -5.91 0.04 7.17
C VAL A 30 -5.51 0.22 5.71
N ALA A 31 -5.20 -0.87 5.03
CA ALA A 31 -4.92 -0.87 3.60
C ALA A 31 -6.12 -1.41 2.81
N ALA A 32 -6.43 -0.79 1.68
CA ALA A 32 -7.44 -1.28 0.77
C ALA A 32 -7.06 -2.67 0.23
N LEU A 33 -5.82 -2.82 -0.25
CA LEU A 33 -5.30 -4.04 -0.88
C LEU A 33 -4.18 -4.72 -0.07
N PRO A 34 -4.01 -6.05 -0.20
CA PRO A 34 -2.94 -6.79 0.46
C PRO A 34 -1.55 -6.31 0.11
N ASP A 35 -1.29 -5.91 -1.14
CA ASP A 35 0.03 -5.44 -1.59
C ASP A 35 0.46 -4.20 -0.82
N LEU A 36 -0.44 -3.23 -0.66
CA LEU A 36 -0.20 -2.03 0.15
C LEU A 36 -0.02 -2.38 1.63
N GLY A 37 -0.79 -3.34 2.14
CA GLY A 37 -0.63 -3.83 3.51
C GLY A 37 0.73 -4.48 3.75
N SER A 38 1.24 -5.23 2.76
CA SER A 38 2.55 -5.85 2.79
C SER A 38 3.67 -4.79 2.80
N ILE A 39 3.59 -3.81 1.90
CA ILE A 39 4.53 -2.68 1.87
C ILE A 39 4.52 -1.92 3.19
N ALA A 40 3.34 -1.56 3.70
CA ALA A 40 3.21 -0.85 4.97
C ALA A 40 3.79 -1.63 6.15
N SER A 41 3.60 -2.95 6.19
CA SER A 41 4.19 -3.81 7.22
C SER A 41 5.73 -3.85 7.11
N TYR A 42 6.27 -3.89 5.89
CA TYR A 42 7.72 -3.88 5.67
C TYR A 42 8.34 -2.55 6.14
N ILE A 43 7.75 -1.41 5.73
CA ILE A 43 8.25 -0.08 6.09
C ILE A 43 8.08 0.19 7.59
N GLY A 44 6.89 -0.11 8.11
CA GLY A 44 6.52 0.19 9.49
C GLY A 44 7.06 -0.78 10.53
N GLY A 45 7.41 -2.01 10.16
CA GLY A 45 7.95 -3.03 11.06
C GLY A 45 7.12 -3.20 12.32
N ASN A 46 7.80 -3.22 13.49
CA ASN A 46 7.13 -3.35 14.79
C ASN A 46 6.47 -2.04 15.30
N LYS A 47 6.51 -0.95 14.53
CA LYS A 47 5.89 0.33 14.88
C LYS A 47 4.45 0.45 14.38
N VAL A 48 3.98 -0.52 13.62
CA VAL A 48 2.67 -0.48 12.97
C VAL A 48 1.86 -1.75 13.23
N GLU A 49 0.54 -1.60 13.23
CA GLU A 49 -0.43 -2.69 13.19
C GLU A 49 -1.23 -2.53 11.90
N VAL A 50 -1.07 -3.46 10.95
CA VAL A 50 -1.68 -3.37 9.62
C VAL A 50 -2.87 -4.31 9.51
N SER A 51 -4.02 -3.76 9.09
CA SER A 51 -5.19 -4.51 8.67
C SER A 51 -5.44 -4.28 7.18
N VAL A 52 -5.99 -5.28 6.48
CA VAL A 52 -6.36 -5.19 5.07
C VAL A 52 -7.87 -5.38 4.92
N ILE A 53 -8.49 -4.64 3.99
CA ILE A 53 -9.91 -4.77 3.66
C ILE A 53 -10.15 -5.85 2.61
N ALA A 54 -9.60 -5.69 1.39
CA ALA A 54 -9.77 -6.67 0.33
C ALA A 54 -9.05 -7.98 0.68
N LYS A 55 -9.67 -9.12 0.32
CA LYS A 55 -9.03 -10.43 0.48
C LYS A 55 -8.06 -10.65 -0.68
N ALA A 56 -7.01 -11.45 -0.45
CA ALA A 56 -6.05 -11.79 -1.51
C ALA A 56 -6.66 -12.45 -2.74
N ASN A 57 -7.83 -13.09 -2.61
CA ASN A 57 -8.55 -13.75 -3.68
C ASN A 57 -9.85 -13.04 -4.10
N SER A 58 -10.11 -11.82 -3.62
CA SER A 58 -11.29 -11.05 -4.03
C SER A 58 -10.99 -10.18 -5.26
N ASN A 59 -12.02 -9.87 -6.04
CA ASN A 59 -11.94 -8.86 -7.08
C ASN A 59 -11.67 -7.48 -6.43
N PRO A 60 -10.53 -6.81 -6.72
CA PRO A 60 -10.24 -5.51 -6.13
C PRO A 60 -11.21 -4.40 -6.57
N HIS A 61 -11.89 -4.58 -7.71
CA HIS A 61 -12.90 -3.64 -8.23
C HIS A 61 -14.22 -3.71 -7.45
N SER A 62 -14.50 -4.85 -6.79
CA SER A 62 -15.78 -5.09 -6.13
C SER A 62 -15.58 -5.80 -4.80
N VAL A 63 -15.43 -4.98 -3.76
CA VAL A 63 -15.37 -5.44 -2.37
C VAL A 63 -16.68 -5.09 -1.69
N GLU A 64 -17.33 -6.10 -1.11
CA GLU A 64 -18.52 -5.91 -0.30
C GLU A 64 -18.18 -5.13 0.98
N VAL A 65 -18.92 -4.04 1.23
CA VAL A 65 -18.66 -3.11 2.33
C VAL A 65 -19.43 -3.54 3.58
N PHE A 66 -18.70 -3.87 4.65
CA PHE A 66 -19.29 -4.26 5.94
C PHE A 66 -19.10 -3.19 7.03
N PRO A 67 -20.06 -3.02 7.97
CA PRO A 67 -19.90 -2.11 9.11
C PRO A 67 -18.66 -2.37 9.97
N SER A 68 -18.19 -3.62 10.03
CA SER A 68 -16.97 -3.99 10.74
C SER A 68 -15.72 -3.31 10.15
N TYR A 69 -15.73 -2.97 8.86
CA TYR A 69 -14.64 -2.23 8.22
C TYR A 69 -14.63 -0.77 8.67
N MET A 70 -15.79 -0.12 8.75
CA MET A 70 -15.92 1.23 9.30
C MET A 70 -15.39 1.28 10.73
N ALA A 71 -15.71 0.26 11.54
CA ALA A 71 -15.19 0.14 12.90
C ALA A 71 -13.66 -0.07 12.96
N LYS A 72 -13.03 -0.73 11.98
CA LYS A 72 -11.56 -0.81 11.90
C LYS A 72 -10.96 0.55 11.58
N VAL A 73 -11.51 1.22 10.56
CA VAL A 73 -11.04 2.53 10.08
C VAL A 73 -11.25 3.62 11.14
N SER A 74 -12.27 3.51 11.99
CA SER A 74 -12.52 4.48 13.07
C SER A 74 -11.42 4.53 14.13
N ARG A 75 -10.59 3.49 14.23
CA ARG A 75 -9.44 3.40 15.15
C ARG A 75 -8.09 3.54 14.43
N ALA A 76 -8.09 3.68 13.11
CA ALA A 76 -6.87 3.77 12.32
C ALA A 76 -6.33 5.21 12.31
N ALA A 77 -5.02 5.35 12.23
CA ALA A 77 -4.38 6.63 11.97
C ALA A 77 -4.23 6.89 10.47
N ILE A 78 -4.05 5.83 9.68
CA ILE A 78 -3.79 5.90 8.24
C ILE A 78 -4.73 4.93 7.50
N TYR A 79 -5.31 5.40 6.39
CA TYR A 79 -5.92 4.56 5.36
C TYR A 79 -5.10 4.63 4.07
N LEU A 80 -4.71 3.48 3.52
CA LEU A 80 -3.97 3.39 2.27
C LEU A 80 -4.91 2.98 1.13
N LYS A 81 -5.22 3.94 0.25
CA LYS A 81 -5.95 3.70 -1.00
C LYS A 81 -5.01 3.19 -2.08
N SER A 82 -5.48 2.27 -2.91
CA SER A 82 -4.81 1.89 -4.15
C SER A 82 -4.75 3.08 -5.11
N GLY A 83 -5.86 3.80 -5.28
CA GLY A 83 -5.90 4.98 -6.14
C GLY A 83 -6.38 4.67 -7.56
N LEU A 84 -6.34 5.69 -8.42
CA LEU A 84 -6.81 5.64 -9.82
C LEU A 84 -8.25 5.11 -10.00
N GLY A 85 -9.05 5.17 -8.94
CA GLY A 85 -10.45 4.74 -8.95
C GLY A 85 -10.64 3.23 -8.89
N LEU A 86 -9.63 2.44 -8.48
CA LEU A 86 -9.79 0.99 -8.27
C LEU A 86 -10.65 0.66 -7.05
N ASP A 87 -10.39 1.36 -5.95
CA ASP A 87 -10.95 1.06 -4.65
C ASP A 87 -11.98 2.10 -4.23
N GLN A 88 -12.87 2.51 -5.14
CA GLN A 88 -13.91 3.51 -4.86
C GLN A 88 -14.87 3.07 -3.73
N TRP A 89 -15.07 1.77 -3.56
CA TRP A 89 -15.80 1.19 -2.43
C TRP A 89 -15.21 1.59 -1.07
N SER A 90 -13.92 1.98 -1.00
CA SER A 90 -13.28 2.43 0.23
C SER A 90 -13.85 3.74 0.76
N ASP A 91 -14.40 4.60 -0.09
CA ASP A 91 -14.92 5.91 0.31
C ASP A 91 -16.09 5.76 1.27
N ALA A 92 -17.00 4.81 1.00
CA ALA A 92 -18.10 4.48 1.90
C ALA A 92 -17.61 3.96 3.27
N ILE A 93 -16.50 3.23 3.32
CA ILE A 93 -15.89 2.73 4.57
C ILE A 93 -15.27 3.89 5.35
N ILE A 94 -14.52 4.76 4.67
CA ILE A 94 -13.84 5.91 5.27
C ILE A 94 -14.88 6.88 5.84
N ASP A 95 -15.88 7.25 5.06
CA ASP A 95 -16.95 8.15 5.50
C ASP A 95 -17.77 7.54 6.65
N GLY A 96 -18.15 6.27 6.50
CA GLY A 96 -18.91 5.53 7.52
C GLY A 96 -18.16 5.36 8.84
N SER A 97 -16.81 5.41 8.82
CA SER A 97 -15.98 5.34 10.03
C SER A 97 -16.11 6.57 10.94
N ARG A 98 -16.57 7.71 10.39
CA ARG A 98 -16.62 9.02 11.06
C ARG A 98 -15.31 9.46 11.70
N ASN A 99 -14.18 8.98 11.17
CA ASN A 99 -12.85 9.32 11.69
C ASN A 99 -12.31 10.60 11.05
N GLY A 100 -12.63 11.75 11.66
CA GLY A 100 -12.13 13.05 11.19
C GLY A 100 -10.62 13.26 11.33
N LYS A 101 -9.87 12.31 11.91
CA LYS A 101 -8.42 12.38 12.09
C LYS A 101 -7.64 11.45 11.15
N ILE A 102 -8.34 10.63 10.35
CA ILE A 102 -7.66 9.65 9.51
C ILE A 102 -6.85 10.33 8.41
N LEU A 103 -5.61 9.88 8.23
CA LEU A 103 -4.80 10.25 7.08
C LEU A 103 -5.08 9.28 5.95
N THR A 104 -5.84 9.72 4.95
CA THR A 104 -6.04 8.96 3.71
C THR A 104 -4.90 9.23 2.74
N VAL A 105 -4.27 8.18 2.23
CA VAL A 105 -3.12 8.23 1.33
C VAL A 105 -3.50 7.56 0.02
N ASP A 106 -3.42 8.28 -1.08
CA ASP A 106 -3.46 7.68 -2.42
C ASP A 106 -2.04 7.20 -2.76
N CYS A 107 -1.85 5.88 -2.78
CA CYS A 107 -0.55 5.26 -3.03
C CYS A 107 -0.11 5.37 -4.51
N SER A 108 -1.01 5.71 -5.43
CA SER A 108 -0.70 5.90 -6.85
C SER A 108 -0.06 7.25 -7.17
N ASN A 109 -0.04 8.19 -6.21
CA ASN A 109 0.53 9.51 -6.41
C ASN A 109 2.00 9.44 -6.87
N GLY A 110 2.29 10.02 -8.03
CA GLY A 110 3.62 10.02 -8.66
C GLY A 110 3.84 8.91 -9.69
N VAL A 111 2.92 7.97 -9.85
CA VAL A 111 2.97 6.94 -10.90
C VAL A 111 2.78 7.58 -12.28
N SER A 112 3.55 7.12 -13.26
CA SER A 112 3.29 7.42 -14.67
C SER A 112 2.14 6.56 -15.18
N VAL A 113 0.95 7.15 -15.23
CA VAL A 113 -0.29 6.42 -15.50
C VAL A 113 -0.40 6.00 -16.97
N LEU A 114 -0.73 4.73 -17.21
CA LEU A 114 -0.96 4.16 -18.54
C LEU A 114 -2.46 4.10 -18.88
N GLU A 115 -2.76 3.97 -20.17
CA GLU A 115 -4.11 3.70 -20.70
C GLU A 115 -5.20 4.66 -20.16
N LYS A 116 -4.85 5.93 -20.00
CA LYS A 116 -5.82 6.96 -19.60
C LYS A 116 -6.80 7.23 -20.75
N PRO A 117 -8.11 6.96 -20.57
CA PRO A 117 -9.09 7.12 -21.64
C PRO A 117 -9.37 8.61 -21.91
N VAL A 118 -9.62 8.95 -23.18
CA VAL A 118 -10.04 10.31 -23.59
C VAL A 118 -11.52 10.56 -23.26
N LYS A 119 -12.34 9.50 -23.27
CA LYS A 119 -13.77 9.51 -22.93
C LYS A 119 -14.13 8.20 -22.25
N VAL A 120 -14.95 8.26 -21.20
CA VAL A 120 -15.51 7.09 -20.52
C VAL A 120 -17.03 7.12 -20.66
N ASP A 121 -17.60 5.95 -20.89
CA ASP A 121 -19.03 5.67 -20.99
C ASP A 121 -19.32 4.39 -20.19
N ALA A 122 -20.49 4.32 -19.55
CA ALA A 122 -20.93 3.18 -18.76
C ALA A 122 -21.02 1.88 -19.58
N SER A 123 -21.14 1.95 -20.91
CA SER A 123 -21.11 0.75 -21.77
C SER A 123 -19.74 0.08 -21.86
N MET A 124 -18.67 0.74 -21.39
CA MET A 124 -17.29 0.25 -21.52
C MET A 124 -16.84 -0.64 -20.35
N GLY A 125 -17.72 -0.98 -19.41
CA GLY A 125 -17.39 -1.80 -18.23
C GLY A 125 -16.64 -1.02 -17.15
N ASP A 126 -15.80 -1.70 -16.38
CA ASP A 126 -14.95 -1.15 -15.30
C ASP A 126 -13.77 -0.32 -15.86
N VAL A 127 -14.04 0.61 -16.77
CA VAL A 127 -13.03 1.55 -17.27
C VAL A 127 -12.74 2.60 -16.21
N HIS A 128 -11.47 2.72 -15.86
CA HIS A 128 -11.02 3.71 -14.90
C HIS A 128 -10.79 5.07 -15.58
N PRO A 129 -11.56 6.11 -15.24
CA PRO A 129 -11.43 7.43 -15.86
C PRO A 129 -10.08 8.09 -15.58
N TYR A 130 -9.39 7.63 -14.54
CA TYR A 130 -8.08 8.14 -14.15
C TYR A 130 -6.92 7.39 -14.84
N GLY A 131 -7.20 6.35 -15.62
CA GLY A 131 -6.24 5.46 -16.27
C GLY A 131 -6.10 4.12 -15.56
N ASN A 132 -5.33 3.20 -16.13
CA ASN A 132 -5.22 1.82 -15.64
C ASN A 132 -4.69 1.81 -14.20
N PRO A 133 -5.44 1.25 -13.23
CA PRO A 133 -5.07 1.33 -11.82
C PRO A 133 -4.06 0.26 -11.40
N HIS A 134 -3.76 -0.73 -12.25
CA HIS A 134 -2.94 -1.89 -11.90
C HIS A 134 -1.44 -1.60 -11.89
N TYR A 135 -1.07 -0.39 -11.44
CA TYR A 135 0.29 0.14 -11.52
C TYR A 135 1.29 -0.68 -10.71
N TRP A 136 0.86 -1.35 -9.64
CA TRP A 136 1.73 -2.14 -8.76
C TRP A 136 2.34 -3.35 -9.46
N LEU A 137 1.84 -3.73 -10.65
CA LEU A 137 2.44 -4.79 -11.47
C LEU A 137 3.75 -4.36 -12.16
N ASP A 138 4.11 -3.08 -12.09
CA ASP A 138 5.50 -2.62 -12.26
C ASP A 138 6.16 -2.46 -10.88
N PRO A 139 7.22 -3.24 -10.56
CA PRO A 139 7.95 -3.14 -9.31
C PRO A 139 8.47 -1.72 -9.00
N LYS A 140 8.77 -0.91 -10.02
CA LYS A 140 9.19 0.49 -9.85
C LYS A 140 8.07 1.35 -9.28
N ASN A 141 6.82 1.11 -9.67
CA ASN A 141 5.68 1.81 -9.08
C ASN A 141 5.41 1.33 -7.65
N GLY A 142 5.76 0.09 -7.31
CA GLY A 142 5.78 -0.38 -5.92
C GLY A 142 6.71 0.45 -5.02
N ILE A 143 7.85 0.89 -5.55
CA ILE A 143 8.77 1.81 -4.84
C ILE A 143 8.11 3.18 -4.61
N ILE A 144 7.35 3.69 -5.60
CA ILE A 144 6.61 4.95 -5.46
C ILE A 144 5.56 4.84 -4.36
N ALA A 145 4.75 3.78 -4.37
CA ALA A 145 3.77 3.51 -3.32
C ALA A 145 4.43 3.38 -1.93
N ALA A 146 5.58 2.71 -1.84
CA ALA A 146 6.35 2.62 -0.61
C ALA A 146 6.85 4.00 -0.12
N GLY A 147 7.24 4.90 -1.02
CA GLY A 147 7.59 6.28 -0.69
C GLY A 147 6.40 7.04 -0.10
N ASN A 148 5.23 6.96 -0.75
CA ASN A 148 3.98 7.57 -0.25
C ASN A 148 3.60 7.07 1.15
N ILE A 149 3.71 5.75 1.38
CA ILE A 149 3.47 5.12 2.69
C ILE A 149 4.50 5.60 3.73
N THR A 150 5.77 5.71 3.35
CA THR A 150 6.85 6.18 4.23
C THR A 150 6.59 7.61 4.71
N GLU A 151 6.21 8.52 3.81
CA GLU A 151 5.87 9.90 4.17
C GLU A 151 4.63 9.98 5.08
N ALA A 152 3.63 9.13 4.84
CA ALA A 152 2.46 9.05 5.72
C ALA A 152 2.82 8.59 7.14
N LEU A 153 3.70 7.59 7.25
CA LEU A 153 4.21 7.11 8.53
C LEU A 153 5.01 8.18 9.26
N LYS A 154 5.87 8.92 8.57
CA LYS A 154 6.64 10.04 9.13
C LYS A 154 5.74 11.16 9.63
N LYS A 155 4.63 11.43 8.94
CA LYS A 155 3.63 12.40 9.39
C LYS A 155 2.87 11.92 10.63
N ALA A 156 2.54 10.63 10.71
CA ALA A 156 1.79 10.06 11.82
C ALA A 156 2.66 9.79 13.08
N ASP A 157 3.94 9.49 12.90
CA ASP A 157 4.91 9.24 13.96
C ASP A 157 6.29 9.83 13.60
N PRO A 158 6.45 11.16 13.75
CA PRO A 158 7.69 11.84 13.41
C PRO A 158 8.91 11.33 14.17
N SER A 159 8.71 10.80 15.38
CA SER A 159 9.78 10.31 16.25
C SER A 159 10.51 9.09 15.67
N ASN A 160 9.84 8.30 14.83
CA ASN A 160 10.39 7.11 14.18
C ASN A 160 10.74 7.34 12.69
N SER A 161 10.82 8.59 12.23
CA SER A 161 11.05 8.91 10.81
C SER A 161 12.28 8.21 10.20
N ALA A 162 13.43 8.27 10.89
CA ALA A 162 14.67 7.66 10.42
C ALA A 162 14.56 6.12 10.31
N PHE A 163 13.72 5.49 11.15
CA PHE A 163 13.45 4.07 11.06
C PHE A 163 12.66 3.73 9.79
N TYR A 164 11.63 4.53 9.46
CA TYR A 164 10.85 4.34 8.23
C TYR A 164 11.69 4.60 6.97
N ASP A 165 12.48 5.67 6.95
CA ASP A 165 13.40 5.98 5.84
C ASP A 165 14.41 4.84 5.64
N GLY A 166 14.96 4.29 6.72
CA GLY A 166 15.88 3.15 6.67
C GLY A 166 15.25 1.88 6.10
N ASN A 167 13.98 1.58 6.43
CA ASN A 167 13.27 0.44 5.87
C ASN A 167 12.85 0.69 4.41
N PHE A 168 12.48 1.91 4.06
CA PHE A 168 12.22 2.29 2.67
C PHE A 168 13.44 2.06 1.76
N LEU A 169 14.63 2.46 2.20
CA LEU A 169 15.85 2.22 1.42
C LEU A 169 16.13 0.72 1.22
N LYS A 170 15.87 -0.11 2.23
CA LYS A 170 16.00 -1.57 2.11
C LYS A 170 14.97 -2.16 1.15
N PHE A 171 13.71 -1.72 1.25
CA PHE A 171 12.63 -2.13 0.35
C PHE A 171 12.99 -1.80 -1.10
N LYS A 172 13.40 -0.55 -1.34
CA LYS A 172 13.82 -0.08 -2.66
C LYS A 172 14.97 -0.92 -3.22
N ALA A 173 16.02 -1.14 -2.43
CA ALA A 173 17.16 -1.95 -2.85
C ALA A 173 16.76 -3.38 -3.23
N GLU A 174 15.83 -3.99 -2.47
CA GLU A 174 15.32 -5.32 -2.78
C GLU A 174 14.47 -5.35 -4.06
N CYS A 175 13.60 -4.35 -4.26
CA CYS A 175 12.85 -4.19 -5.50
C CYS A 175 13.78 -4.02 -6.72
N ASP A 176 14.80 -3.16 -6.61
CA ASP A 176 15.78 -2.94 -7.68
C ASP A 176 16.55 -4.25 -8.00
N ARG A 177 16.96 -4.99 -6.96
CA ARG A 177 17.64 -6.28 -7.10
C ARG A 177 16.75 -7.32 -7.78
N MET A 178 15.52 -7.46 -7.33
CA MET A 178 14.58 -8.44 -7.88
C MET A 178 14.14 -8.09 -9.30
N LEU A 179 13.97 -6.79 -9.59
CA LEU A 179 13.68 -6.34 -10.94
C LEU A 179 14.81 -6.73 -11.91
N ALA A 180 16.08 -6.54 -11.53
CA ALA A 180 17.21 -6.98 -12.35
C ALA A 180 17.17 -8.50 -12.63
N VAL A 181 16.84 -9.31 -11.61
CA VAL A 181 16.69 -10.77 -11.75
C VAL A 181 15.54 -11.12 -12.70
N TRP A 182 14.39 -10.47 -12.56
CA TRP A 182 13.23 -10.72 -13.43
C TRP A 182 13.48 -10.25 -14.85
N THR A 183 14.12 -9.10 -15.04
CA THR A 183 14.47 -8.60 -16.37
C THR A 183 15.35 -9.60 -17.13
N GLU A 184 16.35 -10.19 -16.47
CA GLU A 184 17.18 -11.24 -17.10
C GLU A 184 16.33 -12.47 -17.48
N LYS A 185 15.47 -12.94 -16.57
CA LYS A 185 14.59 -14.08 -16.81
C LYS A 185 13.57 -13.84 -17.92
N MET A 186 13.19 -12.59 -18.14
CA MET A 186 12.19 -12.21 -19.13
C MET A 186 12.75 -11.98 -20.53
N LYS A 187 14.08 -11.88 -20.70
CA LYS A 187 14.73 -11.69 -22.02
C LYS A 187 14.28 -12.69 -23.09
N PRO A 188 14.11 -14.01 -22.84
CA PRO A 188 13.63 -14.95 -23.85
C PRO A 188 12.20 -14.65 -24.35
N PHE A 189 11.46 -13.84 -23.61
CA PHE A 189 10.08 -13.44 -23.91
C PHE A 189 9.97 -12.02 -24.47
N ASP A 190 11.09 -11.34 -24.72
CA ASP A 190 11.09 -9.99 -25.31
C ASP A 190 10.26 -9.97 -26.62
N ASN A 191 9.39 -8.97 -26.75
CA ASN A 191 8.45 -8.78 -27.84
C ASN A 191 7.46 -9.93 -28.07
N LYS A 192 7.30 -10.88 -27.13
CA LYS A 192 6.30 -11.94 -27.26
C LYS A 192 4.89 -11.38 -27.12
N LYS A 193 4.01 -11.91 -27.97
CA LYS A 193 2.57 -11.66 -27.91
C LYS A 193 1.94 -12.48 -26.79
N ILE A 194 1.12 -11.84 -25.99
CA ILE A 194 0.36 -12.46 -24.91
C ILE A 194 -1.11 -12.05 -25.00
N ILE A 195 -1.97 -12.92 -24.48
CA ILE A 195 -3.38 -12.63 -24.23
C ILE A 195 -3.54 -12.59 -22.71
N SER A 196 -4.16 -11.55 -22.18
CA SER A 196 -4.50 -11.49 -20.76
C SER A 196 -6.01 -11.66 -20.57
N TYR A 197 -6.42 -12.09 -19.38
CA TYR A 197 -7.85 -12.21 -19.10
C TYR A 197 -8.50 -10.82 -18.99
N HIS A 198 -8.06 -10.06 -17.98
CA HIS A 198 -8.43 -8.66 -17.74
C HIS A 198 -7.30 -7.72 -18.20
N SER A 199 -7.62 -6.43 -18.39
CA SER A 199 -6.64 -5.38 -18.71
C SER A 199 -5.82 -4.93 -17.49
N SER A 200 -5.24 -5.89 -16.75
CA SER A 200 -4.38 -5.59 -15.59
C SER A 200 -2.91 -5.41 -15.97
N TRP A 201 -2.45 -6.09 -17.01
CA TRP A 201 -1.02 -6.36 -17.20
C TRP A 201 -0.24 -5.28 -17.96
N ALA A 202 -0.84 -4.13 -18.25
CA ALA A 202 -0.22 -3.07 -19.07
C ALA A 202 1.14 -2.61 -18.53
N TYR A 203 1.23 -2.37 -17.21
CA TYR A 203 2.48 -1.94 -16.56
C TYR A 203 3.56 -3.03 -16.62
N PHE A 204 3.20 -4.28 -16.31
CA PHE A 204 4.11 -5.43 -16.41
C PHE A 204 4.63 -5.62 -17.84
N ALA A 205 3.73 -5.52 -18.83
CA ALA A 205 4.07 -5.63 -20.24
C ALA A 205 5.03 -4.52 -20.68
N GLY A 206 4.84 -3.28 -20.19
CA GLY A 206 5.77 -2.18 -20.43
C GLY A 206 7.18 -2.44 -19.88
N VAL A 207 7.28 -2.99 -18.66
CA VAL A 207 8.58 -3.28 -18.02
C VAL A 207 9.33 -4.42 -18.72
N PHE A 208 8.62 -5.45 -19.18
CA PHE A 208 9.21 -6.67 -19.76
C PHE A 208 9.04 -6.79 -21.28
N HIS A 209 8.65 -5.70 -21.94
CA HIS A 209 8.48 -5.60 -23.39
C HIS A 209 7.59 -6.68 -24.00
N LEU A 210 6.49 -7.00 -23.32
CA LEU A 210 5.48 -7.92 -23.84
C LEU A 210 4.45 -7.17 -24.68
N GLN A 211 3.89 -7.84 -25.68
CA GLN A 211 2.83 -7.28 -26.51
C GLN A 211 1.50 -7.91 -26.10
N ILE A 212 0.67 -7.17 -25.37
CA ILE A 212 -0.71 -7.58 -25.13
C ILE A 212 -1.47 -7.36 -26.44
N VAL A 213 -1.96 -8.44 -27.05
CA VAL A 213 -2.65 -8.37 -28.35
C VAL A 213 -4.17 -8.52 -28.26
N GLU A 214 -4.66 -9.03 -27.13
CA GLU A 214 -6.09 -9.24 -26.88
C GLU A 214 -6.34 -9.38 -25.36
N HIS A 215 -7.56 -9.09 -24.95
CA HIS A 215 -8.11 -9.45 -23.65
C HIS A 215 -9.24 -10.48 -23.82
N ILE A 216 -9.35 -11.44 -22.89
CA ILE A 216 -10.47 -12.40 -22.89
C ILE A 216 -11.78 -11.69 -22.53
N GLU A 217 -11.72 -10.76 -21.57
CA GLU A 217 -12.84 -9.86 -21.32
C GLU A 217 -12.95 -8.84 -22.47
N PRO A 218 -14.11 -8.72 -23.14
CA PRO A 218 -14.32 -7.71 -24.17
C PRO A 218 -14.23 -6.28 -23.61
N PHE A 219 -14.62 -6.12 -22.34
CA PHE A 219 -14.51 -4.90 -21.56
C PHE A 219 -14.12 -5.27 -20.12
N PRO A 220 -13.33 -4.44 -19.42
CA PRO A 220 -12.98 -4.68 -18.02
C PRO A 220 -14.21 -5.04 -17.17
N GLY A 221 -14.18 -6.18 -16.48
CA GLY A 221 -15.26 -6.62 -15.59
C GLY A 221 -16.50 -7.21 -16.29
N ILE A 222 -16.52 -7.30 -17.62
CA ILE A 222 -17.59 -7.94 -18.38
C ILE A 222 -17.12 -9.34 -18.84
N PRO A 223 -17.74 -10.44 -18.38
CA PRO A 223 -17.32 -11.78 -18.76
C PRO A 223 -17.62 -12.06 -20.26
N PRO A 224 -16.83 -12.90 -20.93
CA PRO A 224 -17.11 -13.31 -22.30
C PRO A 224 -18.40 -14.11 -22.39
N THR A 225 -19.18 -13.91 -23.45
CA THR A 225 -20.35 -14.74 -23.76
C THR A 225 -19.91 -15.94 -24.58
N GLY A 226 -20.01 -17.14 -24.01
CA GLY A 226 -19.73 -18.42 -24.68
C GLY A 226 -20.79 -19.46 -24.35
#